data_AF-A0A3E0PPR2-F1
#
_entry.id   AF-A0A3E0PPR2-F1
#
_cell.length_a   1.000
_cell.length_b   1.000
_cell.length_c   1.000
_cell.angle_alpha   90.00
_cell.angle_beta   90.00
_cell.angle_gamma   90.00
#
_symmetry.space_group_name_H-M   'P 1'
#
loop_
_entity.id
_entity.type
_entity.pdbx_description
1 polymer ?
#
loop_
_entity_poly.entity_id
_entity_poly.type
_entity_poly.pdbx_seq_one_letter_code
_entity_poly.pdbx_strand_id
1 'polypeptide(L)'
;MLLCGVAAVLGCAKPQATVSARAEEQASFAEQAEAVRRGEADAIRSDQETIDDGDLEQLDGLEDLLRRVNLSKTNISDEGLARLASMHKLIQLRLASDRVSDEGLKHVAKMKELRHLHLIDAPITDQGLEHLCSLDKLESLYLDRTGATDAGAAGLQEGLPGVHLHVDGGHPRGTSSDEAAP
;
A
#
# COMPACT_ATOMS: atom_id res chain seq x y z
N MET A 1 -2.30 -20.42 -77.02
CA MET A 1 -2.29 -19.02 -76.53
C MET A 1 -3.25 -18.98 -75.35
N LEU A 2 -2.92 -18.63 -74.12
CA LEU A 2 -1.83 -17.86 -73.52
C LEU A 2 -1.69 -18.33 -72.04
N LEU A 3 -0.52 -18.14 -71.44
CA LEU A 3 -0.17 -18.47 -70.05
C LEU A 3 -0.95 -17.68 -68.98
N CYS A 4 -0.87 -18.21 -67.74
CA CYS A 4 -0.78 -17.56 -66.40
C CYS A 4 -1.79 -18.22 -65.44
N GLY A 5 -1.47 -18.65 -64.22
CA GLY A 5 -0.30 -18.47 -63.38
C GLY A 5 -0.76 -18.34 -61.92
N VAL A 6 -0.34 -19.29 -61.09
CA VAL A 6 -0.01 -19.19 -59.64
C VAL A 6 -1.09 -18.84 -58.59
N ALA A 7 -0.98 -19.58 -57.48
CA ALA A 7 -1.13 -19.19 -56.08
C ALA A 7 -2.45 -19.51 -55.36
N ALA A 8 -2.36 -20.53 -54.51
CA ALA A 8 -3.22 -20.73 -53.36
C ALA A 8 -3.16 -19.52 -52.40
N VAL A 9 -4.32 -19.13 -51.88
CA VAL A 9 -4.41 -18.52 -50.56
C VAL A 9 -5.39 -19.38 -49.76
N LEU A 10 -4.85 -20.26 -48.92
CA LEU A 10 -5.58 -20.80 -47.78
C LEU A 10 -5.84 -19.61 -46.83
N GLY A 11 -7.02 -19.02 -46.94
CA GLY A 11 -7.50 -18.04 -45.97
C GLY A 11 -8.00 -18.77 -44.73
N CYS A 12 -7.18 -18.78 -43.67
CA CYS A 12 -7.63 -19.08 -42.31
C CYS A 12 -8.64 -18.01 -41.87
N ALA A 13 -9.89 -18.40 -41.61
CA ALA A 13 -10.82 -17.59 -40.83
C ALA A 13 -11.16 -18.37 -39.54
N LYS A 14 -10.30 -18.23 -38.52
CA LYS A 14 -10.69 -18.56 -37.14
C LYS A 14 -11.63 -17.45 -36.67
N PRO A 15 -12.70 -17.78 -35.95
CA PRO A 15 -13.63 -16.77 -35.45
C PRO A 15 -12.87 -15.80 -34.54
N GLN A 16 -12.90 -14.51 -34.90
CA GLN A 16 -12.57 -13.44 -33.98
C GLN A 16 -13.60 -13.48 -32.86
N ALA A 17 -13.21 -14.05 -31.73
CA ALA A 17 -13.85 -13.71 -30.47
C ALA A 17 -13.59 -12.21 -30.26
N THR A 18 -14.67 -11.45 -30.37
CA THR A 18 -14.73 -10.05 -30.01
C THR A 18 -14.22 -9.90 -28.58
N VAL A 19 -13.09 -9.23 -28.41
CA VAL A 19 -12.71 -8.62 -27.13
C VAL A 19 -13.62 -7.40 -26.97
N SER A 20 -14.91 -7.65 -26.79
CA SER A 20 -15.87 -6.61 -26.44
C SER A 20 -15.85 -6.49 -24.92
N ALA A 21 -15.29 -5.37 -24.44
CA ALA A 21 -15.51 -4.83 -23.11
C ALA A 21 -15.56 -5.90 -22.00
N ARG A 22 -14.40 -6.52 -21.70
CA ARG A 22 -14.22 -7.07 -20.36
C ARG A 22 -14.20 -5.83 -19.46
N ALA A 23 -15.29 -5.62 -18.72
CA ALA A 23 -15.21 -4.87 -17.46
C ALA A 23 -13.93 -5.37 -16.79
N GLU A 24 -13.02 -4.46 -16.42
CA GLU A 24 -11.83 -4.81 -15.66
C GLU A 24 -12.31 -5.50 -14.39
N GLU A 25 -12.43 -6.83 -14.46
CA GLU A 25 -12.81 -7.67 -13.36
C GLU A 25 -11.61 -7.59 -12.44
N GLN A 26 -11.68 -6.64 -11.50
CA GLN A 26 -10.61 -6.37 -10.58
C GLN A 26 -10.37 -7.66 -9.78
N ALA A 27 -9.15 -8.18 -9.91
CA ALA A 27 -8.72 -9.42 -9.27
C ALA A 27 -8.99 -9.40 -7.75
N SER A 28 -9.51 -10.50 -7.23
CA SER A 28 -9.67 -10.74 -5.79
C SER A 28 -8.33 -10.68 -5.05
N PHE A 29 -8.36 -10.55 -3.73
CA PHE A 29 -7.14 -10.54 -2.91
C PHE A 29 -6.27 -11.79 -3.15
N ALA A 30 -6.90 -12.97 -3.22
CA ALA A 30 -6.22 -14.24 -3.50
C ALA A 30 -5.57 -14.26 -4.88
N GLU A 31 -6.27 -13.79 -5.91
CA GLU A 31 -5.74 -13.75 -7.28
C GLU A 31 -4.56 -12.78 -7.41
N GLN A 32 -4.60 -11.66 -6.68
CA GLN A 32 -3.48 -10.72 -6.62
C GLN A 32 -2.26 -11.36 -5.94
N ALA A 33 -2.46 -12.08 -4.83
CA ALA A 33 -1.38 -12.83 -4.18
C ALA A 33 -0.75 -13.87 -5.12
N GLU A 34 -1.56 -14.60 -5.89
CA GLU A 34 -1.08 -15.53 -6.91
C GLU A 34 -0.32 -14.83 -8.06
N ALA A 35 -0.76 -13.65 -8.49
CA ALA A 35 -0.02 -12.86 -9.49
C ALA A 35 1.36 -12.45 -8.96
N VAL A 36 1.47 -12.10 -7.69
CA VAL A 36 2.76 -11.81 -7.04
C VAL A 36 3.64 -13.07 -6.99
N ARG A 37 3.08 -14.24 -6.66
CA ARG A 37 3.81 -15.54 -6.69
C ARG A 37 4.36 -15.85 -8.07
N ARG A 38 3.64 -15.52 -9.13
CA ARG A 38 4.08 -15.69 -10.53
C ARG A 38 5.08 -14.62 -10.99
N GLY A 39 5.37 -13.61 -10.17
CA GLY A 39 6.25 -12.50 -10.52
C GLY A 39 5.62 -11.50 -11.51
N GLU A 40 4.29 -11.51 -11.62
CA GLU A 40 3.54 -10.63 -12.52
C GLU A 40 3.22 -9.28 -11.86
N ALA A 41 3.29 -9.21 -10.53
CA ALA A 41 3.01 -8.02 -9.75
C ALA A 41 3.87 -7.98 -8.47
N ASP A 42 3.97 -6.80 -7.86
CA ASP A 42 4.63 -6.55 -6.56
C ASP A 42 3.72 -5.78 -5.59
N ALA A 43 2.44 -5.68 -5.93
CA ALA A 43 1.47 -4.83 -5.26
C ALA A 43 0.14 -5.55 -5.03
N ILE A 44 -0.49 -5.27 -3.88
CA ILE A 44 -1.81 -5.81 -3.50
C ILE A 44 -2.71 -4.68 -3.00
N ARG A 45 -3.99 -4.73 -3.38
CA ARG A 45 -5.03 -3.78 -2.97
C ARG A 45 -6.35 -4.46 -2.58
N SER A 46 -7.05 -3.92 -1.57
CA SER A 46 -8.28 -4.49 -1.00
C SER A 46 -9.60 -3.81 -1.43
N ASP A 47 -9.66 -3.16 -2.58
CA ASP A 47 -10.76 -2.22 -2.88
C ASP A 47 -12.17 -2.86 -2.91
N GLN A 48 -12.25 -4.18 -3.16
CA GLN A 48 -13.49 -4.94 -3.35
C GLN A 48 -13.90 -5.79 -2.14
N GLU A 49 -12.98 -6.05 -1.22
CA GLU A 49 -13.15 -7.05 -0.16
C GLU A 49 -12.73 -6.43 1.17
N THR A 50 -13.48 -6.74 2.23
CA THR A 50 -13.03 -6.40 3.58
C THR A 50 -11.98 -7.43 3.98
N ILE A 51 -10.75 -6.98 4.18
CA ILE A 51 -9.63 -7.85 4.56
C ILE A 51 -9.49 -7.86 6.07
N ASP A 52 -9.50 -9.05 6.67
CA ASP A 52 -9.20 -9.24 8.07
C ASP A 52 -7.83 -9.89 8.29
N ASP A 53 -7.53 -10.09 9.56
CA ASP A 53 -6.29 -10.65 10.04
C ASP A 53 -5.97 -12.04 9.44
N GLY A 54 -7.00 -12.88 9.22
CA GLY A 54 -6.88 -14.22 8.68
C GLY A 54 -6.63 -14.21 7.18
N ASP A 55 -7.21 -13.26 6.45
CA ASP A 55 -6.95 -13.10 5.02
C ASP A 55 -5.46 -12.85 4.70
N LEU A 56 -4.71 -12.28 5.64
CA LEU A 56 -3.26 -12.07 5.48
C LEU A 56 -2.45 -13.37 5.36
N GLU A 57 -2.98 -14.53 5.74
CA GLU A 57 -2.36 -15.84 5.47
C GLU A 57 -2.15 -16.07 3.96
N GLN A 58 -2.96 -15.42 3.12
CA GLN A 58 -2.79 -15.47 1.66
C GLN A 58 -1.51 -14.78 1.19
N LEU A 59 -0.83 -14.02 2.06
CA LEU A 59 0.44 -13.35 1.76
C LEU A 59 1.68 -14.16 2.18
N ASP A 60 1.49 -15.34 2.75
CA ASP A 60 2.60 -16.21 3.16
C ASP A 60 3.49 -16.56 1.95
N GLY A 61 4.80 -16.41 2.15
CA GLY A 61 5.82 -16.62 1.12
C GLY A 61 6.06 -15.43 0.18
N LEU A 62 5.42 -14.27 0.43
CA LEU A 62 5.57 -13.05 -0.39
C LEU A 62 6.43 -11.96 0.26
N GLU A 63 7.10 -12.27 1.37
CA GLU A 63 7.83 -11.35 2.26
C GLU A 63 8.86 -10.49 1.52
N ASP A 64 9.51 -11.11 0.53
CA ASP A 64 10.57 -10.52 -0.27
C ASP A 64 10.09 -9.97 -1.63
N LEU A 65 8.81 -10.14 -1.94
CA LEU A 65 8.22 -9.82 -3.24
C LEU A 65 7.40 -8.53 -3.19
N LEU A 66 6.64 -8.33 -2.12
CA LEU A 66 5.75 -7.17 -2.00
C LEU A 66 6.52 -5.86 -1.81
N ARG A 67 6.08 -4.84 -2.55
CA ARG A 67 6.55 -3.46 -2.47
C ARG A 67 5.46 -2.50 -2.05
N ARG A 68 4.20 -2.78 -2.40
CA ARG A 68 3.08 -1.86 -2.18
C ARG A 68 1.86 -2.63 -1.68
N VAL A 69 1.34 -2.24 -0.53
CA VAL A 69 0.15 -2.84 0.08
C VAL A 69 -0.84 -1.73 0.40
N ASN A 70 -2.04 -1.83 -0.17
CA ASN A 70 -3.13 -0.88 0.06
C ASN A 70 -4.36 -1.62 0.59
N LEU A 71 -4.58 -1.53 1.90
CA LEU A 71 -5.68 -2.16 2.59
C LEU A 71 -6.64 -1.05 3.07
N SER A 72 -7.57 -0.66 2.20
CA SER A 72 -8.44 0.51 2.37
C SER A 72 -9.80 0.20 3.02
N LYS A 73 -10.16 -1.09 3.09
CA LYS A 73 -11.36 -1.61 3.75
C LYS A 73 -10.95 -2.82 4.55
N THR A 74 -10.75 -2.66 5.86
CA THR A 74 -10.12 -3.72 6.65
C THR A 74 -10.69 -3.83 8.05
N ASN A 75 -10.47 -5.01 8.62
CA ASN A 75 -10.65 -5.31 10.03
C ASN A 75 -9.31 -5.80 10.62
N ILE A 76 -8.19 -5.25 10.13
CA ILE A 76 -6.83 -5.60 10.54
C ILE A 76 -6.52 -5.03 11.92
N SER A 77 -6.05 -5.84 12.85
CA SER A 77 -5.57 -5.38 14.16
C SER A 77 -4.05 -5.26 14.22
N ASP A 78 -3.53 -4.94 15.40
CA ASP A 78 -2.09 -4.93 15.68
C ASP A 78 -1.43 -6.30 15.36
N GLU A 79 -2.13 -7.41 15.56
CA GLU A 79 -1.68 -8.76 15.18
C GLU A 79 -1.55 -8.94 13.66
N GLY A 80 -2.48 -8.38 12.87
CA GLY A 80 -2.38 -8.37 11.42
C GLY A 80 -1.20 -7.52 10.94
N LEU A 81 -0.98 -6.35 11.56
CA LEU A 81 0.23 -5.57 11.32
C LEU A 81 1.52 -6.33 11.70
N ALA A 82 1.47 -7.15 12.74
CA ALA A 82 2.60 -8.00 13.13
C ALA A 82 2.95 -9.02 12.03
N ARG A 83 1.95 -9.57 11.33
CA ARG A 83 2.18 -10.41 10.14
C ARG A 83 2.79 -9.61 8.99
N LEU A 84 2.23 -8.43 8.69
CA LEU A 84 2.77 -7.57 7.62
C LEU A 84 4.20 -7.10 7.89
N ALA A 85 4.65 -7.04 9.15
CA ALA A 85 6.00 -6.61 9.50
C ALA A 85 7.13 -7.52 8.98
N SER A 86 6.82 -8.74 8.49
CA SER A 86 7.78 -9.58 7.77
C SER A 86 8.05 -9.09 6.33
N MET A 87 7.24 -8.19 5.80
CA MET A 87 7.37 -7.65 4.44
C MET A 87 8.51 -6.62 4.37
N HIS A 88 9.76 -7.08 4.51
CA HIS A 88 10.93 -6.22 4.71
C HIS A 88 11.23 -5.27 3.55
N LYS A 89 10.72 -5.58 2.34
CA LYS A 89 10.89 -4.75 1.13
C LYS A 89 9.70 -3.83 0.85
N LEU A 90 8.74 -3.74 1.78
CA LEU A 90 7.57 -2.90 1.61
C LEU A 90 7.98 -1.42 1.59
N ILE A 91 7.64 -0.72 0.51
CA ILE A 91 7.93 0.69 0.28
C ILE A 91 6.70 1.54 0.61
N GLN A 92 5.50 1.02 0.35
CA GLN A 92 4.25 1.72 0.56
C GLN A 92 3.26 0.85 1.34
N LEU A 93 2.76 1.39 2.44
CA LEU A 93 1.67 0.83 3.22
C LEU A 93 0.56 1.88 3.35
N ARG A 94 -0.63 1.53 2.87
CA ARG A 94 -1.86 2.25 3.18
C ARG A 94 -2.78 1.31 3.94
N LEU A 95 -3.28 1.74 5.09
CA LEU A 95 -4.13 0.93 5.95
C LEU A 95 -5.24 1.79 6.56
N ALA A 96 -6.49 1.35 6.40
CA ALA A 96 -7.65 1.91 7.10
C ALA A 96 -8.20 0.89 8.10
N SER A 97 -8.09 1.16 9.40
CA SER A 97 -8.56 0.27 10.47
C SER A 97 -8.66 0.98 11.81
N ASP A 98 -9.78 0.79 12.51
CA ASP A 98 -10.03 1.25 13.88
C ASP A 98 -9.46 0.31 14.96
N ARG A 99 -8.83 -0.79 14.55
CA ARG A 99 -8.25 -1.82 15.43
C ARG A 99 -6.73 -1.74 15.54
N VAL A 100 -6.13 -0.76 14.88
CA VAL A 100 -4.69 -0.50 14.93
C VAL A 100 -4.41 0.56 15.98
N SER A 101 -3.62 0.20 17.00
CA SER A 101 -3.23 1.08 18.10
C SER A 101 -1.76 1.49 18.02
N ASP A 102 -1.30 2.27 19.00
CA ASP A 102 0.11 2.62 19.15
C ASP A 102 1.03 1.38 19.20
N GLU A 103 0.54 0.25 19.74
CA GLU A 103 1.28 -1.02 19.75
C GLU A 103 1.51 -1.57 18.35
N GLY A 104 0.55 -1.39 17.43
CA GLY A 104 0.68 -1.74 16.02
C GLY A 104 1.84 -1.03 15.32
N LEU A 105 2.16 0.21 15.72
CA LEU A 105 3.27 0.96 15.13
C LEU A 105 4.65 0.38 15.48
N LYS A 106 4.78 -0.40 16.55
CA LYS A 106 6.01 -1.16 16.84
C LYS A 106 6.30 -2.21 15.76
N HIS A 107 5.26 -2.71 15.10
CA HIS A 107 5.39 -3.64 13.98
C HIS A 107 5.74 -2.91 12.68
N VAL A 108 5.09 -1.77 12.41
CA VAL A 108 5.42 -0.91 11.27
C VAL A 108 6.87 -0.44 11.31
N ALA A 109 7.40 -0.13 12.50
CA ALA A 109 8.80 0.27 12.70
C ALA A 109 9.85 -0.77 12.22
N LYS A 110 9.45 -2.02 11.97
CA LYS A 110 10.32 -3.09 11.43
C LYS A 110 10.44 -3.06 9.90
N MET A 111 9.56 -2.35 9.21
CA MET A 111 9.55 -2.22 7.75
C MET A 111 10.56 -1.16 7.29
N LYS A 112 11.86 -1.46 7.38
CA LYS A 112 12.94 -0.47 7.20
C LYS A 112 13.06 0.15 5.79
N GLU A 113 12.40 -0.43 4.79
CA GLU A 113 12.34 0.12 3.43
C GLU A 113 11.11 1.02 3.19
N LEU A 114 10.27 1.25 4.20
CA LEU A 114 9.03 2.00 4.06
C LEU A 114 9.32 3.48 3.79
N ARG A 115 8.76 4.00 2.69
CA ARG A 115 8.88 5.40 2.26
C ARG A 115 7.55 6.14 2.36
N HIS A 116 6.43 5.44 2.21
CA HIS A 116 5.10 6.04 2.23
C HIS A 116 4.18 5.24 3.17
N LEU A 117 3.74 5.91 4.24
CA LEU A 117 2.81 5.34 5.21
C LEU A 117 1.54 6.21 5.24
N HIS A 118 0.39 5.57 5.10
CA HIS A 118 -0.91 6.21 5.26
C HIS A 118 -1.77 5.39 6.21
N LEU A 119 -2.04 5.95 7.38
CA LEU A 119 -2.92 5.37 8.38
C LEU A 119 -4.21 6.17 8.44
N ILE A 120 -5.33 5.45 8.40
CA ILE A 120 -6.67 6.01 8.28
C ILE A 120 -7.57 5.36 9.32
N ASP A 121 -8.37 6.16 10.02
CA ASP A 121 -9.31 5.68 11.04
C ASP A 121 -8.63 4.88 12.17
N ALA A 122 -7.33 5.05 12.40
CA ALA A 122 -6.58 4.31 13.40
C ALA A 122 -6.42 5.15 14.68
N PRO A 123 -6.76 4.64 15.89
CA PRO A 123 -6.59 5.34 17.16
C PRO A 123 -5.11 5.48 17.60
N ILE A 124 -4.24 5.95 16.70
CA ILE A 124 -2.85 6.30 16.95
C ILE A 124 -2.76 7.62 17.69
N THR A 125 -1.98 7.68 18.75
CA THR A 125 -1.70 8.90 19.53
C THR A 125 -0.27 9.39 19.32
N ASP A 126 0.08 10.52 19.94
CA ASP A 126 1.44 11.06 19.96
C ASP A 126 2.47 10.02 20.45
N GLN A 127 2.10 9.16 21.40
CA GLN A 127 2.98 8.12 21.92
C GLN A 127 3.31 7.07 20.85
N GLY A 128 2.36 6.71 20.00
CA GLY A 128 2.60 5.78 18.90
C GLY A 128 3.57 6.31 17.86
N LEU A 129 3.55 7.63 17.60
CA LEU A 129 4.43 8.26 16.61
C LEU A 129 5.91 8.09 16.97
N GLU A 130 6.27 8.02 18.25
CA GLU A 130 7.66 7.80 18.68
C GLU A 130 8.28 6.53 18.09
N HIS A 131 7.48 5.50 17.79
CA HIS A 131 7.95 4.26 17.18
C HIS A 131 8.39 4.46 15.71
N LEU A 132 7.83 5.44 15.03
CA LEU A 132 8.09 5.70 13.62
C LEU A 132 9.41 6.46 13.40
N CYS A 133 9.97 7.10 14.43
CA CYS A 133 11.26 7.81 14.34
C CYS A 133 12.43 6.94 13.87
N SER A 134 12.30 5.62 13.92
CA SER A 134 13.33 4.66 13.45
C SER A 134 13.22 4.28 11.96
N LEU A 135 12.30 4.91 11.23
CA LEU A 135 12.10 4.69 9.79
C LEU A 135 12.85 5.76 8.99
N ASP A 136 14.18 5.65 8.94
CA ASP A 136 15.08 6.64 8.33
C ASP A 136 14.83 6.90 6.82
N LYS A 137 14.07 6.02 6.16
CA LYS A 137 13.68 6.13 4.75
C LYS A 137 12.27 6.69 4.56
N LEU A 138 11.54 7.00 5.63
CA LEU A 138 10.17 7.48 5.54
C LEU A 138 10.15 8.89 4.96
N GLU A 139 9.48 9.04 3.82
CA GLU A 139 9.40 10.30 3.07
C GLU A 139 8.04 10.96 3.23
N SER A 140 6.97 10.17 3.36
CA SER A 140 5.62 10.70 3.54
C SER A 140 4.83 9.91 4.56
N LEU A 141 4.23 10.64 5.49
CA LEU A 141 3.31 10.11 6.48
C LEU A 141 1.99 10.86 6.41
N TYR A 142 0.90 10.12 6.23
CA TYR A 142 -0.45 10.65 6.26
C TYR A 142 -1.19 10.00 7.44
N LEU A 143 -1.75 10.82 8.32
CA LEU A 143 -2.50 10.43 9.50
C LEU A 143 -3.90 11.03 9.39
N ASP A 144 -4.86 10.27 8.85
CA ASP A 144 -6.24 10.74 8.72
C ASP A 144 -7.13 10.05 9.76
N ARG A 145 -7.90 10.84 10.50
CA ARG A 145 -8.83 10.38 11.54
C ARG A 145 -8.11 9.55 12.59
N THR A 146 -6.99 10.08 13.10
CA THR A 146 -6.21 9.49 14.19
C THR A 146 -6.31 10.33 15.47
N GLY A 147 -5.72 9.87 16.56
CA GLY A 147 -5.58 10.62 17.82
C GLY A 147 -4.28 11.43 17.92
N ALA A 148 -3.46 11.50 16.88
CA ALA A 148 -2.23 12.29 16.86
C ALA A 148 -2.54 13.79 16.84
N THR A 149 -1.75 14.55 17.59
CA THR A 149 -1.87 16.00 17.71
C THR A 149 -0.78 16.73 16.92
N ASP A 150 -0.94 18.05 16.74
CA ASP A 150 0.12 18.91 16.20
C ASP A 150 1.43 18.80 17.00
N ALA A 151 1.37 18.54 18.30
CA ALA A 151 2.54 18.40 19.15
C ALA A 151 3.29 17.08 18.90
N GLY A 152 2.56 15.95 18.79
CA GLY A 152 3.18 14.67 18.41
C GLY A 152 3.75 14.70 17.00
N ALA A 153 3.04 15.35 16.07
CA ALA A 153 3.51 15.61 14.72
C ALA A 153 4.85 16.38 14.70
N ALA A 154 4.95 17.46 15.47
CA ALA A 154 6.19 18.23 15.61
C ALA A 154 7.33 17.37 16.21
N GLY A 155 7.04 16.60 17.26
CA GLY A 155 8.02 15.69 17.88
C GLY A 155 8.53 14.62 16.91
N LEU A 156 7.66 14.06 16.07
CA LEU A 156 8.06 13.13 15.02
C LEU A 156 9.01 13.79 14.00
N GLN A 157 8.74 15.03 13.59
CA GLN A 157 9.58 15.76 12.66
C GLN A 157 10.93 16.17 13.25
N GLU A 158 11.05 16.34 14.56
CA GLU A 158 12.37 16.48 15.21
C GLU A 158 13.22 15.20 15.04
N GLY A 159 12.59 14.02 15.10
CA GLY A 159 13.23 12.73 14.86
C GLY A 159 13.46 12.42 13.37
N LEU A 160 12.59 12.93 12.49
CA LEU A 160 12.61 12.72 11.03
C LEU A 160 12.46 14.06 10.29
N PRO A 161 13.49 14.93 10.27
CA PRO A 161 13.37 16.31 9.78
C PRO A 161 13.05 16.48 8.29
N GLY A 162 13.09 15.39 7.51
CA GLY A 162 12.74 15.38 6.08
C GLY A 162 11.35 14.81 5.76
N VAL A 163 10.60 14.33 6.76
CA VAL A 163 9.32 13.64 6.49
C VAL A 163 8.23 14.64 6.09
N HIS A 164 7.57 14.39 4.97
CA HIS A 164 6.39 15.12 4.56
C HIS A 164 5.16 14.58 5.31
N LEU A 165 4.67 15.36 6.27
CA LEU A 165 3.62 14.94 7.20
C LEU A 165 2.29 15.67 6.92
N HIS A 166 1.22 14.90 6.82
CA HIS A 166 -0.17 15.39 6.82
C HIS A 166 -0.97 14.77 7.96
N VAL A 167 -1.77 15.60 8.63
CA VAL A 167 -2.75 15.21 9.64
C VAL A 167 -4.12 15.73 9.21
N ASP A 168 -5.10 14.84 9.05
CA ASP A 168 -6.47 15.15 8.60
C ASP A 168 -6.54 15.98 7.31
N GLY A 169 -5.70 15.64 6.32
CA GLY A 169 -5.61 16.35 5.04
C GLY A 169 -4.99 17.75 5.09
N GLY A 170 -4.39 18.15 6.22
CA GLY A 170 -3.64 19.41 6.37
C GLY A 170 -2.20 19.18 6.84
N HIS A 171 -1.36 20.21 6.73
CA HIS A 171 -0.05 20.21 7.39
C HIS A 171 -0.23 20.52 8.89
N PRO A 172 0.45 19.81 9.80
CA PRO A 172 0.36 20.10 11.23
C PRO A 172 0.84 21.53 11.52
N ARG A 173 0.16 22.22 12.45
CA ARG A 173 0.48 23.61 12.77
C ARG A 173 1.81 23.70 13.52
N GLY A 174 2.58 24.75 13.23
CA GLY A 174 3.89 24.95 13.86
C GLY A 174 5.03 24.11 13.27
N THR A 175 4.74 23.33 12.22
CA THR A 175 5.76 22.63 11.44
C THR A 175 6.32 23.58 10.39
N SER A 176 7.64 23.65 10.25
CA SER A 176 8.39 24.74 9.59
C SER A 176 8.24 24.83 8.06
N SER A 177 7.21 24.22 7.47
CA SER A 177 6.94 24.31 6.03
C SER A 177 6.26 25.63 5.64
N ASP A 178 5.71 26.38 6.59
CA ASP A 178 5.05 27.68 6.35
C ASP A 178 6.02 28.88 6.44
N GLU A 179 7.32 28.64 6.70
CA GLU A 179 8.36 29.67 6.82
C GLU A 179 9.39 29.66 5.69
N ALA A 180 9.03 29.14 4.51
CA ALA A 180 9.91 29.11 3.35
C ALA A 180 9.27 29.66 2.05
N ALA A 181 9.05 30.97 2.00
CA ALA A 181 9.39 31.80 0.84
C ALA A 181 9.26 33.31 1.18
N PRO A 182 10.25 34.16 0.82
CA PRO A 182 10.08 35.61 0.79
C PRO A 182 9.14 36.09 -0.33
#